data_AF-A0A925E6Y5-F1
#
_entry.id   AF-A0A925E6Y5-F1
#
_cell.length_a   1.000
_cell.length_b   1.000
_cell.length_c   1.000
_cell.angle_alpha   90.00
_cell.angle_beta   90.00
_cell.angle_gamma   90.00
#
_symmetry.space_group_name_H-M   'P 1'
#
loop_
_entity.id
_entity.type
_entity.pdbx_description
1 polymer ?
#
loop_
_entity_poly.entity_id
_entity_poly.type
_entity_poly.pdbx_seq_one_letter_code
_entity_poly.pdbx_strand_id
1 'polypeptide(L)'
;MIDHLSLANASDEEVQISLARNISIQNTILAETVGEHHIFGGMLINYSHSQRPQDNLSIHHNLWYRITERLPEISCELTRNIGDDDSAETPSFCSQQPLNIELSNNLLYDVNAALTYNDNTEGLGQPEAGIFTLNLNWVNNLMSVRPDFPFGMMSGTFITQPTNRLYFSGNHMNIYPDYADLQIVYCCNDFNLYNPSDETLAAQIQSARFDFPPITITPTEAVTDYMIANVGAFPRDAMDRRYLEAVAAGTFSDVSREYALEDDAFTLDFDPANPPAAPLDSDLDGMPDDWEVANNLDPQTQDNNGTQLSEQFTGVEGYTNLEVYLNMLADARLGENQ
;
A
#
# COMPACT_ATOMS: atom_id res chain seq x y z
N MET A 1 0.71 9.88 -6.48
CA MET A 1 -0.15 8.69 -6.45
C MET A 1 0.73 7.52 -6.84
N ILE A 2 0.60 6.41 -6.11
CA ILE A 2 1.23 5.12 -6.37
C ILE A 2 0.07 4.15 -6.55
N ASP A 3 -0.02 3.52 -7.72
CA ASP A 3 -1.18 2.75 -8.15
C ASP A 3 -0.72 1.57 -8.99
N HIS A 4 -1.34 0.40 -8.80
CA HIS A 4 -1.08 -0.82 -9.59
C HIS A 4 0.41 -1.22 -9.70
N LEU A 5 1.13 -1.19 -8.58
CA LEU A 5 2.48 -1.76 -8.50
C LEU A 5 2.46 -3.16 -7.89
N SER A 6 3.49 -3.94 -8.19
CA SER A 6 3.84 -5.17 -7.47
C SER A 6 5.23 -5.02 -6.89
N LEU A 7 5.28 -4.84 -5.57
CA LEU A 7 6.49 -4.64 -4.79
C LEU A 7 6.75 -5.93 -4.02
N ALA A 8 7.86 -6.59 -4.32
CA ALA A 8 8.20 -7.84 -3.65
C ALA A 8 9.69 -8.10 -3.55
N ASN A 9 10.06 -8.97 -2.62
CA ASN A 9 11.42 -9.43 -2.37
C ASN A 9 12.36 -8.28 -1.96
N ALA A 10 11.83 -7.21 -1.35
CA ALA A 10 12.65 -6.16 -0.77
C ALA A 10 13.52 -6.70 0.36
N SER A 11 14.75 -6.20 0.44
CA SER A 11 15.70 -6.56 1.51
C SER A 11 15.58 -5.70 2.76
N ASP A 12 14.74 -4.67 2.72
CA ASP A 12 14.38 -3.79 3.84
C ASP A 12 12.87 -3.49 3.69
N GLU A 13 12.42 -2.23 3.69
CA GLU A 13 11.01 -1.89 3.45
C GLU A 13 10.57 -2.03 1.98
N GLU A 14 9.38 -2.60 1.75
CA GLU A 14 8.66 -2.47 0.47
C GLU A 14 8.28 -1.01 0.24
N VAL A 15 7.85 -0.32 1.30
CA VAL A 15 7.45 1.09 1.24
C VAL A 15 7.93 1.84 2.47
N GLN A 16 8.67 2.92 2.24
CA GLN A 16 8.92 3.94 3.27
C GLN A 16 8.32 5.28 2.84
N ILE A 17 7.49 5.86 3.71
CA ILE A 17 6.94 7.20 3.56
C ILE A 17 7.62 8.10 4.58
N SER A 18 8.48 8.99 4.10
CA SER A 18 9.21 9.95 4.92
C SER A 18 9.22 11.32 4.28
N LEU A 19 9.08 12.37 5.10
CA LEU A 19 9.19 13.77 4.64
C LEU A 19 8.23 14.10 3.48
N ALA A 20 7.05 13.48 3.47
CA ALA A 20 6.14 13.54 2.35
C ALA A 20 4.67 13.65 2.79
N ARG A 21 3.89 14.39 2.01
CA ARG A 21 2.45 14.58 2.23
C ARG A 21 1.64 14.46 0.96
N ASN A 22 0.33 14.26 1.11
CA ASN A 22 -0.62 14.11 0.00
C ASN A 22 -0.27 12.91 -0.89
N ILE A 23 -0.08 11.75 -0.26
CA ILE A 23 0.24 10.49 -0.94
C ILE A 23 -1.01 9.63 -0.97
N SER A 24 -1.23 8.97 -2.10
CA SER A 24 -2.16 7.84 -2.19
C SER A 24 -1.41 6.61 -2.69
N ILE A 25 -1.55 5.49 -1.99
CA ILE A 25 -1.06 4.17 -2.38
C ILE A 25 -2.28 3.26 -2.52
N GLN A 26 -2.52 2.76 -3.72
CA GLN A 26 -3.71 1.98 -3.99
C GLN A 26 -3.48 0.87 -5.01
N ASN A 27 -4.36 -0.13 -5.03
CA ASN A 27 -4.34 -1.24 -5.99
C ASN A 27 -2.98 -1.95 -6.11
N THR A 28 -2.15 -1.89 -5.07
CA THR A 28 -0.75 -2.32 -5.09
C THR A 28 -0.60 -3.62 -4.30
N ILE A 29 0.28 -4.51 -4.77
CA ILE A 29 0.75 -5.68 -4.03
C ILE A 29 2.03 -5.28 -3.29
N LEU A 30 2.07 -5.53 -1.98
CA LEU A 30 3.25 -5.49 -1.13
C LEU A 30 3.48 -6.92 -0.64
N ALA A 31 4.53 -7.60 -1.10
CA ALA A 31 4.68 -9.02 -0.86
C ALA A 31 6.10 -9.43 -0.47
N GLU A 32 6.23 -10.39 0.46
CA GLU A 32 7.49 -11.12 0.68
C GLU A 32 8.75 -10.25 0.85
N THR A 33 8.89 -9.54 1.95
CA THR A 33 10.20 -9.01 2.32
C THR A 33 11.13 -10.13 2.77
N VAL A 34 12.39 -10.09 2.37
CA VAL A 34 13.32 -11.23 2.51
C VAL A 34 14.62 -10.83 3.21
N GLY A 35 15.31 -11.83 3.74
CA GLY A 35 16.62 -11.65 4.38
C GLY A 35 16.54 -11.07 5.79
N GLU A 36 17.66 -10.59 6.32
CA GLU A 36 17.81 -10.27 7.75
C GLU A 36 16.85 -9.17 8.26
N HIS A 37 16.36 -8.30 7.37
CA HIS A 37 15.44 -7.22 7.72
C HIS A 37 13.98 -7.52 7.38
N HIS A 38 13.61 -8.76 7.03
CA HIS A 38 12.23 -9.10 6.64
C HIS A 38 11.18 -8.68 7.70
N ILE A 39 11.53 -8.74 8.99
CA ILE A 39 10.68 -8.27 10.11
C ILE A 39 10.40 -6.76 10.03
N PHE A 40 11.29 -5.98 9.45
CA PHE A 40 11.14 -4.53 9.28
C PHE A 40 10.57 -4.17 7.90
N GLY A 41 10.22 -5.15 7.08
CA GLY A 41 10.10 -4.93 5.66
C GLY A 41 8.76 -4.45 5.11
N GLY A 42 7.72 -4.31 5.92
CA GLY A 42 6.41 -3.84 5.42
C GLY A 42 6.42 -2.38 4.95
N MET A 43 5.58 -1.58 5.60
CA MET A 43 5.48 -0.16 5.32
C MET A 43 5.85 0.66 6.56
N LEU A 44 6.90 1.46 6.43
CA LEU A 44 7.30 2.42 7.45
C LEU A 44 6.79 3.82 7.10
N ILE A 45 5.95 4.39 7.95
CA ILE A 45 5.55 5.80 7.90
C ILE A 45 6.33 6.50 9.01
N ASN A 46 7.40 7.23 8.67
CA ASN A 46 8.29 7.85 9.65
C ASN A 46 9.01 9.09 9.11
N TYR A 47 9.44 9.96 10.01
CA TYR A 47 10.18 11.22 9.78
C TYR A 47 9.36 12.36 9.21
N SER A 48 9.28 13.46 9.98
CA SER A 48 8.68 14.72 9.56
C SER A 48 9.60 15.92 9.78
N HIS A 49 9.34 16.97 9.02
CA HIS A 49 9.98 18.28 9.20
C HIS A 49 9.00 19.39 8.80
N SER A 50 9.05 20.57 9.43
CA SER A 50 8.15 21.71 9.12
C SER A 50 8.14 22.10 7.64
N GLN A 51 9.29 22.01 6.97
CA GLN A 51 9.41 22.28 5.53
C GLN A 51 9.01 21.08 4.64
N ARG A 52 9.04 19.87 5.19
CA ARG A 52 8.71 18.61 4.51
C ARG A 52 7.80 17.77 5.42
N PRO A 53 6.56 18.23 5.61
CA PRO A 53 5.65 17.63 6.57
C PRO A 53 5.26 16.22 6.13
N GLN A 54 5.13 15.32 7.11
CA GLN A 54 4.49 14.02 6.93
C GLN A 54 3.00 14.17 7.26
N ASP A 55 2.13 14.12 6.26
CA ASP A 55 0.69 14.28 6.48
C ASP A 55 -0.18 13.81 5.30
N ASN A 56 -1.47 13.60 5.53
CA ASN A 56 -2.48 13.34 4.51
C ASN A 56 -2.11 12.16 3.60
N LEU A 57 -2.18 10.96 4.18
CA LEU A 57 -1.85 9.69 3.54
C LEU A 57 -3.12 8.88 3.30
N SER A 58 -3.28 8.34 2.10
CA SER A 58 -4.40 7.47 1.74
C SER A 58 -3.88 6.12 1.25
N ILE A 59 -4.08 5.06 2.03
CA ILE A 59 -3.57 3.72 1.73
C ILE A 59 -4.78 2.80 1.67
N HIS A 60 -5.21 2.46 0.46
CA HIS A 60 -6.42 1.66 0.29
C HIS A 60 -6.38 0.67 -0.85
N HIS A 61 -7.18 -0.39 -0.75
CA HIS A 61 -7.27 -1.40 -1.82
C HIS A 61 -5.92 -2.04 -2.15
N ASN A 62 -5.04 -2.22 -1.16
CA ASN A 62 -3.75 -2.89 -1.34
C ASN A 62 -3.79 -4.31 -0.78
N LEU A 63 -3.05 -5.21 -1.41
CA LEU A 63 -2.77 -6.54 -0.90
C LEU A 63 -1.42 -6.54 -0.20
N TRP A 64 -1.40 -6.94 1.07
CA TRP A 64 -0.20 -7.17 1.85
C TRP A 64 -0.05 -8.68 2.00
N TYR A 65 0.91 -9.28 1.30
CA TYR A 65 1.04 -10.73 1.21
C TYR A 65 2.33 -11.19 1.89
N ARG A 66 2.21 -11.99 2.95
CA ARG A 66 3.36 -12.55 3.67
C ARG A 66 4.34 -11.52 4.26
N ILE A 67 3.90 -10.26 4.40
CA ILE A 67 4.66 -9.24 5.11
C ILE A 67 4.76 -9.60 6.60
N THR A 68 5.96 -9.54 7.16
CA THR A 68 6.18 -10.01 8.53
C THR A 68 5.69 -8.99 9.56
N GLU A 69 6.19 -7.75 9.53
CA GLU A 69 5.70 -6.66 10.38
C GLU A 69 5.61 -5.33 9.62
N ARG A 70 5.36 -4.22 10.33
CA ARG A 70 5.10 -2.87 9.81
C ARG A 70 3.91 -2.84 8.85
N LEU A 71 2.68 -2.98 9.39
CA LEU A 71 1.47 -3.24 8.59
C LEU A 71 0.42 -2.11 8.40
N PRO A 72 0.71 -0.79 8.38
CA PRO A 72 2.00 -0.12 8.50
C PRO A 72 2.49 -0.02 9.95
N GLU A 73 3.77 0.30 10.11
CA GLU A 73 4.28 0.95 11.32
C GLU A 73 4.14 2.46 11.15
N ILE A 74 3.37 3.08 12.05
CA ILE A 74 3.09 4.52 12.06
C ILE A 74 3.89 5.17 13.17
N SER A 75 4.93 5.88 12.78
CA SER A 75 5.74 6.73 13.64
C SER A 75 5.83 8.14 13.03
N CYS A 76 6.39 9.06 13.80
CA CYS A 76 6.70 10.38 13.28
C CYS A 76 7.87 10.97 14.06
N GLU A 77 9.04 10.33 13.91
CA GLU A 77 10.24 10.72 14.61
C GLU A 77 10.84 12.02 14.05
N LEU A 78 11.74 12.58 14.86
CA LEU A 78 12.63 13.64 14.43
C LEU A 78 13.56 13.14 13.34
N THR A 79 13.76 13.99 12.36
CA THR A 79 14.83 13.85 11.37
C THR A 79 15.93 14.86 11.67
N ARG A 80 17.17 14.50 11.32
CA ARG A 80 18.36 15.36 11.45
C ARG A 80 19.11 15.36 10.13
N ASN A 81 19.89 16.41 9.88
CA ASN A 81 20.77 16.53 8.70
C ASN A 81 20.04 16.54 7.35
N ILE A 82 18.94 17.28 7.21
CA ILE A 82 18.17 17.25 5.95
C ILE A 82 18.69 18.26 4.91
N GLY A 83 19.92 18.07 4.44
CA GLY A 83 20.50 18.90 3.38
C GLY A 83 20.71 20.35 3.83
N ASP A 84 20.29 21.33 3.02
CA ASP A 84 20.52 22.77 3.32
C ASP A 84 19.73 23.28 4.55
N ASP A 85 18.83 22.46 5.09
CA ASP A 85 18.08 22.75 6.32
C ASP A 85 18.52 21.80 7.45
N ASP A 86 19.65 22.16 8.06
CA ASP A 86 20.24 21.46 9.21
C ASP A 86 19.64 21.94 10.56
N SER A 87 18.57 22.74 10.55
CA SER A 87 17.94 23.18 11.79
C SER A 87 17.06 22.06 12.37
N ALA A 88 17.44 21.53 13.53
CA ALA A 88 16.62 20.53 14.21
C ALA A 88 15.30 21.15 14.69
N GLU A 89 14.16 20.57 14.29
CA GLU A 89 12.84 20.97 14.76
C GLU A 89 12.48 20.14 16.00
N THR A 90 12.51 20.72 17.20
CA THR A 90 12.19 19.98 18.43
C THR A 90 11.04 20.66 19.18
N PRO A 91 9.92 19.96 19.48
CA PRO A 91 9.56 18.61 19.03
C PRO A 91 9.28 18.53 17.52
N SER A 92 9.11 17.33 16.96
CA SER A 92 8.87 17.10 15.53
C SER A 92 7.63 17.84 15.04
N PHE A 93 7.55 18.10 13.73
CA PHE A 93 6.38 18.76 13.13
C PHE A 93 5.04 18.07 13.48
N CYS A 94 5.03 16.73 13.54
CA CYS A 94 3.85 15.95 13.90
C CYS A 94 3.34 16.19 15.34
N SER A 95 4.15 16.72 16.24
CA SER A 95 3.67 17.11 17.57
C SER A 95 2.81 18.38 17.57
N GLN A 96 2.87 19.16 16.49
CA GLN A 96 2.17 20.43 16.37
C GLN A 96 0.77 20.27 15.75
N GLN A 97 0.51 19.17 15.06
CA GLN A 97 -0.78 18.87 14.42
C GLN A 97 -0.99 17.36 14.23
N PRO A 98 -2.25 16.87 14.19
CA PRO A 98 -2.51 15.45 13.94
C PRO A 98 -2.04 15.02 12.55
N LEU A 99 -1.48 13.82 12.47
CA LEU A 99 -1.22 13.11 11.23
C LEU A 99 -2.53 12.50 10.71
N ASN A 100 -2.90 12.83 9.47
CA ASN A 100 -4.13 12.38 8.83
C ASN A 100 -3.86 11.15 7.97
N ILE A 101 -4.47 10.02 8.29
CA ILE A 101 -4.35 8.76 7.54
C ILE A 101 -5.71 8.13 7.24
N GLU A 102 -5.89 7.71 5.99
CA GLU A 102 -6.92 6.77 5.56
C GLU A 102 -6.29 5.38 5.35
N LEU A 103 -6.74 4.38 6.11
CA LEU A 103 -6.42 2.97 5.93
C LEU A 103 -7.71 2.20 5.63
N SER A 104 -7.98 1.94 4.36
CA SER A 104 -9.30 1.40 3.97
C SER A 104 -9.23 0.30 2.93
N ASN A 105 -10.13 -0.69 3.03
CA ASN A 105 -10.30 -1.72 2.00
C ASN A 105 -9.02 -2.52 1.68
N ASN A 106 -8.04 -2.61 2.60
CA ASN A 106 -6.84 -3.40 2.38
C ASN A 106 -7.05 -4.85 2.80
N LEU A 107 -6.35 -5.77 2.13
CA LEU A 107 -6.27 -7.18 2.51
C LEU A 107 -4.87 -7.46 3.07
N LEU A 108 -4.81 -7.84 4.34
CA LEU A 108 -3.59 -8.31 5.00
C LEU A 108 -3.61 -9.82 5.05
N TYR A 109 -2.87 -10.47 4.16
CA TYR A 109 -2.91 -11.90 3.91
C TYR A 109 -1.61 -12.58 4.33
N ASP A 110 -1.71 -13.61 5.17
CA ASP A 110 -0.57 -14.36 5.71
C ASP A 110 0.48 -13.48 6.41
N VAL A 111 0.06 -12.37 7.04
CA VAL A 111 0.94 -11.47 7.79
C VAL A 111 1.29 -12.01 9.18
N ASN A 112 2.27 -11.42 9.89
CA ASN A 112 2.78 -11.95 11.17
C ASN A 112 2.85 -10.94 12.33
N ALA A 113 2.24 -9.76 12.21
CA ALA A 113 2.19 -8.78 13.28
C ALA A 113 0.86 -8.03 13.30
N ALA A 114 0.63 -7.27 14.37
CA ALA A 114 -0.39 -6.23 14.39
C ALA A 114 0.12 -4.95 13.71
N LEU A 115 -0.79 -4.11 13.26
CA LEU A 115 -0.49 -2.71 12.92
C LEU A 115 0.05 -1.97 14.15
N THR A 116 1.06 -1.13 13.97
CA THR A 116 1.74 -0.44 15.09
C THR A 116 1.65 1.08 14.97
N TYR A 117 1.49 1.74 16.11
CA TYR A 117 1.53 3.19 16.27
C TYR A 117 2.45 3.52 17.44
N ASN A 118 3.54 4.19 17.14
CA ASN A 118 4.57 4.58 18.09
C ASN A 118 4.41 6.06 18.41
N ASP A 119 3.69 6.39 19.49
CA ASP A 119 3.30 7.75 19.84
C ASP A 119 4.42 8.61 20.47
N ASN A 120 5.69 8.16 20.37
CA ASN A 120 6.89 8.81 20.91
C ASN A 120 6.81 9.10 22.43
N THR A 121 6.15 8.24 23.21
CA THR A 121 6.06 8.36 24.67
C THR A 121 7.37 7.96 25.39
N GLU A 122 7.55 8.38 26.66
CA GLU A 122 8.78 8.04 27.42
C GLU A 122 9.04 6.52 27.45
N GLY A 123 10.19 6.09 26.91
CA GLY A 123 10.59 4.68 26.85
C GLY A 123 10.25 3.95 25.55
N LEU A 124 9.54 4.59 24.61
CA LEU A 124 9.21 4.09 23.27
C LEU A 124 9.52 5.17 22.20
N GLY A 125 10.16 4.81 21.08
CA GLY A 125 10.49 5.76 20.01
C GLY A 125 11.52 6.84 20.37
N GLN A 126 11.37 8.05 19.81
CA GLN A 126 12.24 9.20 20.09
C GLN A 126 11.52 10.27 20.93
N PRO A 127 11.70 10.32 22.27
CA PRO A 127 10.98 11.26 23.14
C PRO A 127 11.20 12.73 22.80
N GLU A 128 12.36 13.08 22.25
CA GLU A 128 12.65 14.43 21.76
C GLU A 128 11.66 14.87 20.66
N ALA A 129 11.08 13.93 19.92
CA ALA A 129 10.11 14.19 18.85
C ALA A 129 8.76 14.69 19.37
N GLY A 130 8.48 14.54 20.67
CA GLY A 130 7.19 14.83 21.27
C GLY A 130 6.09 13.87 20.82
N ILE A 131 5.00 13.86 21.58
CA ILE A 131 3.81 13.06 21.27
C ILE A 131 3.15 13.63 20.01
N PHE A 132 2.88 12.76 19.03
CA PHE A 132 2.03 13.10 17.89
C PHE A 132 0.72 12.31 17.94
N THR A 133 -0.28 12.81 17.21
CA THR A 133 -1.66 12.31 17.31
C THR A 133 -2.18 11.96 15.93
N LEU A 134 -3.19 11.10 15.86
CA LEU A 134 -3.79 10.63 14.61
C LEU A 134 -5.21 11.16 14.42
N ASN A 135 -5.52 11.57 13.19
CA ASN A 135 -6.87 11.44 12.63
C ASN A 135 -6.84 10.21 11.70
N LEU A 136 -7.39 9.08 12.13
CA LEU A 136 -7.35 7.82 11.37
C LEU A 136 -8.74 7.37 10.96
N ASN A 137 -8.95 7.17 9.67
CA ASN A 137 -10.01 6.32 9.17
C ASN A 137 -9.49 4.90 9.02
N TRP A 138 -10.19 3.95 9.63
CA TRP A 138 -9.91 2.54 9.51
C TRP A 138 -11.18 1.81 9.07
N VAL A 139 -11.29 1.52 7.77
CA VAL A 139 -12.57 1.11 7.16
C VAL A 139 -12.42 -0.14 6.29
N ASN A 140 -13.21 -1.16 6.58
CA ASN A 140 -13.38 -2.36 5.76
C ASN A 140 -12.05 -3.06 5.39
N ASN A 141 -11.08 -3.09 6.29
CA ASN A 141 -9.87 -3.89 6.09
C ASN A 141 -10.13 -5.33 6.53
N LEU A 142 -9.50 -6.28 5.83
CA LEU A 142 -9.60 -7.70 6.15
C LEU A 142 -8.20 -8.23 6.47
N MET A 143 -8.03 -8.87 7.62
CA MET A 143 -6.82 -9.60 7.97
C MET A 143 -7.09 -11.10 7.91
N SER A 144 -6.47 -11.77 6.94
CA SER A 144 -6.55 -13.22 6.74
C SER A 144 -5.23 -13.86 7.16
N VAL A 145 -5.22 -14.45 8.35
CA VAL A 145 -4.03 -15.00 9.01
C VAL A 145 -4.25 -16.47 9.39
N ARG A 146 -3.17 -17.12 9.82
CA ARG A 146 -3.18 -18.53 10.23
C ARG A 146 -3.89 -18.72 11.58
N PRO A 147 -4.39 -19.94 11.89
CA PRO A 147 -5.08 -20.24 13.15
C PRO A 147 -4.27 -19.96 14.42
N ASP A 148 -2.94 -19.97 14.34
CA ASP A 148 -2.02 -19.73 15.45
C ASP A 148 -1.58 -18.27 15.58
N PHE A 149 -2.12 -17.36 14.75
CA PHE A 149 -1.79 -15.94 14.82
C PHE A 149 -2.17 -15.35 16.19
N PRO A 150 -1.20 -14.80 16.95
CA PRO A 150 -1.39 -14.54 18.37
C PRO A 150 -1.89 -13.11 18.69
N PHE A 151 -1.95 -12.22 17.71
CA PHE A 151 -2.25 -10.80 17.92
C PHE A 151 -3.70 -10.44 17.55
N GLY A 152 -4.14 -9.26 17.98
CA GLY A 152 -5.22 -8.54 17.33
C GLY A 152 -4.77 -7.93 15.99
N MET A 153 -5.68 -7.25 15.29
CA MET A 153 -5.39 -6.60 14.02
C MET A 153 -4.56 -5.32 14.19
N MET A 154 -4.78 -4.59 15.28
CA MET A 154 -4.07 -3.34 15.62
C MET A 154 -3.59 -3.35 17.06
N SER A 155 -2.44 -2.72 17.32
CA SER A 155 -1.93 -2.49 18.67
C SER A 155 -2.90 -1.67 19.52
N GLY A 156 -2.98 -1.98 20.82
CA GLY A 156 -3.73 -1.19 21.80
C GLY A 156 -3.34 0.30 21.85
N THR A 157 -2.11 0.65 21.48
CA THR A 157 -1.58 2.03 21.53
C THR A 157 -2.43 3.02 20.73
N PHE A 158 -3.10 2.58 19.66
CA PHE A 158 -3.99 3.43 18.88
C PHE A 158 -5.15 3.97 19.72
N ILE A 159 -5.76 3.13 20.57
CA ILE A 159 -6.98 3.44 21.31
C ILE A 159 -6.72 3.92 22.74
N THR A 160 -5.51 3.77 23.27
CA THR A 160 -5.12 4.25 24.60
C THR A 160 -4.60 5.68 24.60
N GLN A 161 -4.31 6.27 23.44
CA GLN A 161 -3.88 7.66 23.32
C GLN A 161 -5.10 8.63 23.27
N PRO A 162 -5.39 9.40 24.33
CA PRO A 162 -6.62 10.21 24.43
C PRO A 162 -6.78 11.33 23.41
N THR A 163 -5.68 11.73 22.78
CA THR A 163 -5.68 12.78 21.75
C THR A 163 -5.92 12.23 20.34
N ASN A 164 -5.83 10.92 20.13
CA ASN A 164 -6.18 10.31 18.86
C ASN A 164 -7.68 10.45 18.59
N ARG A 165 -8.01 10.68 17.32
CA ARG A 165 -9.37 10.71 16.82
C ARG A 165 -9.49 9.64 15.73
N LEU A 166 -10.37 8.69 15.93
CA LEU A 166 -10.41 7.47 15.12
C LEU A 166 -11.82 7.21 14.61
N TYR A 167 -11.95 6.78 13.37
CA TYR A 167 -13.19 6.26 12.81
C TYR A 167 -12.98 4.79 12.43
N PHE A 168 -13.81 3.92 12.98
CA PHE A 168 -13.79 2.48 12.73
C PHE A 168 -15.07 2.07 12.03
N SER A 169 -14.96 1.20 11.03
CA SER A 169 -16.11 0.55 10.43
C SER A 169 -15.69 -0.70 9.66
N GLY A 170 -16.22 -1.86 10.03
CA GLY A 170 -16.20 -3.05 9.18
C GLY A 170 -14.87 -3.79 9.09
N ASN A 171 -13.91 -3.55 9.98
CA ASN A 171 -12.64 -4.27 9.97
C ASN A 171 -12.80 -5.66 10.60
N HIS A 172 -12.26 -6.70 9.96
CA HIS A 172 -12.43 -8.10 10.39
C HIS A 172 -11.13 -8.92 10.31
N MET A 173 -11.07 -9.96 11.14
CA MET A 173 -10.06 -11.03 11.06
C MET A 173 -10.73 -12.37 10.72
N ASN A 174 -10.15 -13.15 9.81
CA ASN A 174 -10.70 -14.46 9.41
C ASN A 174 -10.83 -15.46 10.58
N ILE A 175 -9.90 -15.43 11.54
CA ILE A 175 -9.88 -16.36 12.69
C ILE A 175 -10.80 -15.94 13.84
N TYR A 176 -11.35 -14.73 13.80
CA TYR A 176 -12.32 -14.21 14.77
C TYR A 176 -13.55 -13.61 14.07
N PRO A 177 -14.35 -14.43 13.35
CA PRO A 177 -15.41 -13.95 12.47
C PRO A 177 -16.56 -13.25 13.20
N ASP A 178 -16.70 -13.45 14.51
CA ASP A 178 -17.74 -12.82 15.34
C ASP A 178 -17.33 -11.45 15.90
N TYR A 179 -16.08 -11.00 15.65
CA TYR A 179 -15.54 -9.74 16.18
C TYR A 179 -15.16 -8.78 15.05
N ALA A 180 -15.34 -7.50 15.31
CA ALA A 180 -14.97 -6.43 14.39
C ALA A 180 -14.42 -5.20 15.12
N ASP A 181 -13.72 -4.35 14.38
CA ASP A 181 -13.32 -3.01 14.79
C ASP A 181 -12.58 -2.99 16.16
N LEU A 182 -13.12 -2.31 17.17
CA LEU A 182 -12.48 -2.20 18.49
C LEU A 182 -12.26 -3.57 19.17
N GLN A 183 -13.08 -4.58 18.85
CA GLN A 183 -12.98 -5.90 19.47
C GLN A 183 -11.73 -6.67 19.07
N ILE A 184 -11.05 -6.25 18.00
CA ILE A 184 -9.82 -6.85 17.45
C ILE A 184 -8.59 -5.93 17.60
N VAL A 185 -8.64 -4.93 18.49
CA VAL A 185 -7.50 -4.07 18.85
C VAL A 185 -6.89 -4.54 20.17
N TYR A 186 -5.61 -4.91 20.21
CA TYR A 186 -5.02 -5.57 21.39
C TYR A 186 -3.52 -5.29 21.56
N CYS A 187 -3.01 -5.20 22.79
CA CYS A 187 -1.60 -4.85 23.06
C CYS A 187 -0.59 -5.96 22.72
N CYS A 188 -0.99 -7.22 22.85
CA CYS A 188 -0.06 -8.28 23.22
C CYS A 188 -0.21 -9.53 22.34
N ASN A 189 0.65 -10.53 22.54
CA ASN A 189 0.74 -11.75 21.72
C ASN A 189 0.01 -12.96 22.33
N ASP A 190 -1.08 -12.71 23.04
CA ASP A 190 -1.94 -13.70 23.69
C ASP A 190 -3.43 -13.42 23.45
N PHE A 191 -3.76 -12.76 22.34
CA PHE A 191 -5.14 -12.44 21.97
C PHE A 191 -6.02 -13.68 21.82
N ASN A 192 -5.43 -14.82 21.45
CA ASN A 192 -6.11 -16.11 21.42
C ASN A 192 -6.67 -16.57 22.77
N LEU A 193 -6.14 -16.05 23.89
CA LEU A 193 -6.62 -16.31 25.24
C LEU A 193 -7.59 -15.23 25.75
N TYR A 194 -7.43 -13.98 25.28
CA TYR A 194 -8.11 -12.79 25.80
C TYR A 194 -8.92 -12.04 24.72
N ASN A 195 -9.63 -12.77 23.87
CA ASN A 195 -10.57 -12.21 22.89
C ASN A 195 -12.04 -12.29 23.38
N PRO A 196 -12.92 -11.35 22.98
CA PRO A 196 -12.58 -10.10 22.28
C PRO A 196 -11.80 -9.16 23.21
N SER A 197 -11.20 -8.11 22.64
CA SER A 197 -10.40 -7.16 23.40
C SER A 197 -11.18 -6.49 24.53
N ASP A 198 -10.54 -6.33 25.69
CA ASP A 198 -10.98 -5.55 26.84
C ASP A 198 -10.09 -4.34 27.12
N GLU A 199 -9.28 -3.93 26.13
CA GLU A 199 -8.39 -2.78 26.21
C GLU A 199 -9.14 -1.50 26.59
N THR A 200 -8.48 -0.65 27.38
CA THR A 200 -9.08 0.60 27.84
C THR A 200 -9.14 1.62 26.71
N LEU A 201 -10.35 1.96 26.27
CA LEU A 201 -10.57 3.03 25.30
C LEU A 201 -10.39 4.41 25.95
N ALA A 202 -9.38 5.15 25.50
CA ALA A 202 -9.15 6.56 25.84
C ALA A 202 -9.25 7.50 24.63
N ALA A 203 -8.98 7.01 23.42
CA ALA A 203 -9.08 7.76 22.17
C ALA A 203 -10.52 8.21 21.86
N GLN A 204 -10.64 9.23 21.01
CA GLN A 204 -11.91 9.82 20.62
C GLN A 204 -12.47 9.13 19.38
N ILE A 205 -13.41 8.20 19.58
CA ILE A 205 -14.11 7.55 18.46
C ILE A 205 -15.08 8.54 17.81
N GLN A 206 -14.89 8.77 16.52
CA GLN A 206 -15.74 9.65 15.72
C GLN A 206 -16.94 8.87 15.16
N SER A 207 -18.06 9.56 14.96
CA SER A 207 -19.27 8.97 14.37
C SER A 207 -19.30 9.00 12.84
N ALA A 208 -18.30 9.62 12.21
CA ALA A 208 -18.19 9.76 10.77
C ALA A 208 -16.73 9.70 10.33
N ARG A 209 -16.52 9.18 9.12
CA ARG A 209 -15.24 9.16 8.41
C ARG A 209 -14.70 10.59 8.27
N PHE A 210 -13.41 10.80 8.50
CA PHE A 210 -12.72 12.06 8.21
C PHE A 210 -12.72 12.35 6.70
N ASP A 211 -12.65 13.64 6.36
CA ASP A 211 -12.62 14.10 4.97
C ASP A 211 -11.26 13.79 4.32
N PHE A 212 -11.20 12.68 3.61
CA PHE A 212 -10.17 12.35 2.63
C PHE A 212 -10.74 12.42 1.22
N PRO A 213 -9.90 12.48 0.17
CA PRO A 213 -10.37 12.28 -1.20
C PRO A 213 -11.33 11.09 -1.28
N PRO A 214 -12.43 11.21 -2.06
CA PRO A 214 -13.44 10.17 -2.13
C PRO A 214 -12.83 8.89 -2.71
N ILE A 215 -13.07 7.77 -2.03
CA ILE A 215 -12.71 6.43 -2.50
C ILE A 215 -14.00 5.63 -2.70
N THR A 216 -14.00 4.72 -3.67
CA THR A 216 -15.06 3.73 -3.79
C THR A 216 -14.92 2.74 -2.64
N ILE A 217 -15.94 2.64 -1.79
CA ILE A 217 -15.90 1.71 -0.65
C ILE A 217 -16.23 0.29 -1.14
N THR A 218 -15.31 -0.64 -0.88
CA THR A 218 -15.53 -2.08 -1.05
C THR A 218 -16.02 -2.68 0.27
N PRO A 219 -17.20 -3.33 0.32
CA PRO A 219 -17.64 -4.05 1.51
C PRO A 219 -16.61 -5.11 1.93
N THR A 220 -16.42 -5.33 3.23
CA THR A 220 -15.37 -6.22 3.75
C THR A 220 -15.47 -7.64 3.17
N GLU A 221 -16.67 -8.15 2.97
CA GLU A 221 -16.94 -9.45 2.36
C GLU A 221 -16.52 -9.55 0.88
N ALA A 222 -16.34 -8.41 0.19
CA ALA A 222 -15.94 -8.33 -1.21
C ALA A 222 -14.46 -7.93 -1.37
N VAL A 223 -13.73 -7.64 -0.28
CA VAL A 223 -12.33 -7.20 -0.34
C VAL A 223 -11.45 -8.26 -1.00
N THR A 224 -11.59 -9.54 -0.66
CA THR A 224 -10.78 -10.61 -1.26
C THR A 224 -10.98 -10.70 -2.78
N ASP A 225 -12.23 -10.70 -3.23
CA ASP A 225 -12.55 -10.75 -4.67
C ASP A 225 -12.04 -9.50 -5.40
N TYR A 226 -12.15 -8.33 -4.77
CA TYR A 226 -11.59 -7.09 -5.31
C TYR A 226 -10.08 -7.22 -5.52
N MET A 227 -9.34 -7.74 -4.53
CA MET A 227 -7.89 -7.89 -4.65
C MET A 227 -7.52 -8.80 -5.82
N ILE A 228 -8.15 -9.98 -5.87
CA ILE A 228 -7.92 -10.96 -6.95
C ILE A 228 -8.15 -10.32 -8.32
N ALA A 229 -9.14 -9.46 -8.48
CA ALA A 229 -9.42 -8.82 -9.76
C ALA A 229 -8.53 -7.60 -10.09
N ASN A 230 -8.12 -6.81 -9.10
CA ASN A 230 -7.66 -5.44 -9.37
C ASN A 230 -6.24 -5.10 -8.91
N VAL A 231 -5.60 -5.83 -7.98
CA VAL A 231 -4.28 -5.38 -7.50
C VAL A 231 -3.12 -5.85 -8.36
N GLY A 232 -2.00 -5.14 -8.23
CA GLY A 232 -0.71 -5.47 -8.82
C GLY A 232 -0.47 -4.78 -10.16
N ALA A 233 0.72 -4.98 -10.69
CA ALA A 233 1.05 -4.58 -12.04
C ALA A 233 0.29 -5.45 -13.07
N PHE A 234 -0.14 -4.82 -14.16
CA PHE A 234 -0.73 -5.52 -15.30
C PHE A 234 0.13 -5.39 -16.57
N PRO A 235 0.21 -6.42 -17.43
CA PRO A 235 -0.27 -7.78 -17.18
C PRO A 235 0.51 -8.44 -16.03
N ARG A 236 -0.18 -9.24 -15.22
CA ARG A 236 0.42 -9.91 -14.07
C ARG A 236 1.42 -10.95 -14.51
N ASP A 237 2.59 -10.93 -13.90
CA ASP A 237 3.62 -11.94 -14.11
C ASP A 237 3.32 -13.25 -13.35
N ALA A 238 4.25 -14.21 -13.40
CA ALA A 238 4.10 -15.49 -12.72
C ALA A 238 3.99 -15.35 -11.18
N MET A 239 4.75 -14.43 -10.61
CA MET A 239 4.82 -14.17 -9.18
C MET A 239 3.49 -13.60 -8.65
N ASP A 240 2.95 -12.56 -9.30
CA ASP A 240 1.67 -11.96 -8.93
C ASP A 240 0.52 -12.96 -9.03
N ARG A 241 0.48 -13.75 -10.11
CA ARG A 241 -0.56 -14.78 -10.27
C ARG A 241 -0.49 -15.83 -9.16
N ARG A 242 0.72 -16.27 -8.79
CA ARG A 242 0.91 -17.22 -7.68
C ARG A 242 0.38 -16.67 -6.35
N TYR A 243 0.68 -15.41 -6.02
CA TYR A 243 0.15 -14.78 -4.80
C TYR A 243 -1.37 -14.76 -4.81
N LEU A 244 -1.99 -14.33 -5.91
CA LEU A 244 -3.44 -14.20 -6.03
C LEU A 244 -4.14 -15.56 -6.11
N GLU A 245 -3.51 -16.59 -6.68
CA GLU A 245 -3.99 -17.97 -6.61
C GLU A 245 -4.03 -18.47 -5.16
N ALA A 246 -3.01 -18.17 -4.36
CA ALA A 246 -2.97 -18.55 -2.95
C ALA A 246 -4.07 -17.83 -2.14
N VAL A 247 -4.30 -16.55 -2.43
CA VAL A 247 -5.38 -15.74 -1.83
C VAL A 247 -6.74 -16.31 -2.22
N ALA A 248 -6.96 -16.62 -3.50
CA ALA A 248 -8.20 -17.21 -4.01
C ALA A 248 -8.48 -18.59 -3.41
N ALA A 249 -7.43 -19.38 -3.19
CA ALA A 249 -7.54 -20.70 -2.58
C ALA A 249 -7.67 -20.67 -1.04
N GLY A 250 -7.43 -19.53 -0.40
CA GLY A 250 -7.41 -19.41 1.06
C GLY A 250 -6.28 -20.24 1.71
N THR A 251 -5.16 -20.43 1.02
CA THR A 251 -4.03 -21.24 1.48
C THR A 251 -2.90 -20.40 2.06
N PHE A 252 -2.18 -20.96 3.02
CA PHE A 252 -0.99 -20.38 3.65
C PHE A 252 0.21 -21.29 3.45
N SER A 253 1.40 -20.73 3.27
CA SER A 253 2.63 -21.53 3.05
C SER A 253 3.45 -21.68 4.33
N ASP A 254 3.90 -22.89 4.64
CA ASP A 254 4.77 -23.16 5.81
C ASP A 254 6.21 -22.64 5.64
N VAL A 255 6.58 -22.12 4.47
CA VAL A 255 7.88 -21.48 4.25
C VAL A 255 8.02 -20.27 5.18
N SER A 256 9.20 -20.12 5.80
CA SER A 256 9.53 -18.95 6.60
C SER A 256 9.35 -17.67 5.79
N ARG A 257 8.83 -16.61 6.41
CA ARG A 257 8.66 -15.30 5.74
C ARG A 257 9.99 -14.61 5.45
N GLU A 258 11.10 -15.08 6.01
CA GLU A 258 12.46 -14.64 5.67
C GLU A 258 12.84 -14.96 4.22
N TYR A 259 12.17 -15.94 3.60
CA TYR A 259 12.46 -16.40 2.25
C TYR A 259 11.26 -16.18 1.33
N ALA A 260 11.55 -15.77 0.09
CA ALA A 260 10.59 -15.80 -1.00
C ALA A 260 10.08 -17.22 -1.20
N LEU A 261 8.82 -17.34 -1.64
CA LEU A 261 8.24 -18.66 -1.89
C LEU A 261 8.88 -19.35 -3.09
N GLU A 262 9.18 -18.59 -4.14
CA GLU A 262 9.76 -19.06 -5.40
C GLU A 262 10.68 -17.98 -5.98
N ASP A 263 11.57 -18.37 -6.90
CA ASP A 263 12.45 -17.44 -7.65
C ASP A 263 11.84 -17.13 -9.03
N ASP A 264 10.62 -16.56 -9.02
CA ASP A 264 9.79 -16.41 -10.22
C ASP A 264 9.57 -14.96 -10.68
N ALA A 265 10.14 -13.98 -10.00
CA ALA A 265 10.01 -12.55 -10.31
C ALA A 265 10.44 -12.16 -11.75
N PHE A 266 11.34 -12.95 -12.37
CA PHE A 266 11.79 -12.74 -13.74
C PHE A 266 11.35 -13.85 -14.71
N THR A 267 10.39 -14.69 -14.29
CA THR A 267 9.86 -15.74 -15.15
C THR A 267 8.95 -15.14 -16.22
N LEU A 268 9.29 -15.38 -17.48
CA LEU A 268 8.47 -14.95 -18.62
C LEU A 268 7.48 -16.05 -19.01
N ASP A 269 6.31 -15.64 -19.51
CA ASP A 269 5.28 -16.54 -20.04
C ASP A 269 5.62 -17.15 -21.40
N PHE A 270 6.78 -16.79 -21.95
CA PHE A 270 7.29 -17.28 -23.22
C PHE A 270 8.76 -17.62 -23.10
N ASP A 271 9.25 -18.44 -24.02
CA ASP A 271 10.68 -18.76 -24.13
C ASP A 271 11.48 -17.50 -24.49
N PRO A 272 12.40 -17.02 -23.62
CA PRO A 272 13.22 -15.85 -23.92
C PRO A 272 14.09 -16.02 -25.17
N ALA A 273 14.42 -17.26 -25.57
CA ALA A 273 15.15 -17.54 -26.80
C ALA A 273 14.25 -17.46 -28.06
N ASN A 274 12.93 -17.51 -27.89
CA ASN A 274 11.93 -17.47 -28.97
C ASN A 274 10.72 -16.62 -28.56
N PRO A 275 10.91 -15.29 -28.35
CA PRO A 275 9.81 -14.43 -27.93
C PRO A 275 8.74 -14.28 -29.02
N PRO A 276 7.48 -13.95 -28.64
CA PRO A 276 6.47 -13.55 -29.60
C PRO A 276 6.96 -12.38 -30.47
N ALA A 277 6.53 -12.34 -31.72
CA ALA A 277 6.86 -11.22 -32.61
C ALA A 277 6.24 -9.94 -32.04
N ALA A 278 7.06 -8.90 -31.88
CA ALA A 278 6.57 -7.57 -31.57
C ALA A 278 5.73 -7.03 -32.75
N PRO A 279 4.77 -6.12 -32.50
CA PRO A 279 4.13 -5.34 -33.55
C PRO A 279 5.17 -4.65 -34.44
N LEU A 280 4.85 -4.48 -35.72
CA LEU A 280 5.72 -3.74 -36.63
C LEU A 280 5.76 -2.26 -36.22
N ASP A 281 6.98 -1.73 -36.14
CA ASP A 281 7.31 -0.33 -35.89
C ASP A 281 8.40 0.01 -36.93
N SER A 282 7.98 0.67 -38.00
CA SER A 282 8.76 0.89 -39.21
C SER A 282 9.80 1.99 -39.06
N ASP A 283 9.55 2.98 -38.19
CA ASP A 283 10.45 4.11 -37.95
C ASP A 283 11.22 4.02 -36.62
N LEU A 284 10.90 3.02 -35.80
CA LEU A 284 11.56 2.67 -34.54
C LEU A 284 11.40 3.74 -33.46
N ASP A 285 10.23 4.38 -33.40
CA ASP A 285 9.95 5.45 -32.44
C ASP A 285 9.22 5.00 -31.16
N GLY A 286 8.83 3.72 -31.11
CA GLY A 286 8.18 3.07 -29.98
C GLY A 286 6.66 2.92 -30.13
N MET A 287 6.08 3.34 -31.26
CA MET A 287 4.66 3.20 -31.57
C MET A 287 4.46 2.24 -32.77
N PRO A 288 3.51 1.29 -32.72
CA PRO A 288 3.28 0.38 -33.85
C PRO A 288 2.62 1.06 -35.06
N ASP A 289 3.00 0.66 -36.27
CA ASP A 289 2.46 1.19 -37.54
C ASP A 289 0.93 1.19 -37.58
N ASP A 290 0.30 0.10 -37.13
CA ASP A 290 -1.17 -0.03 -37.12
C ASP A 290 -1.84 0.97 -36.17
N TRP A 291 -1.19 1.27 -35.03
CA TRP A 291 -1.69 2.26 -34.07
C TRP A 291 -1.50 3.67 -34.61
N GLU A 292 -0.35 3.96 -35.21
CA GLU A 292 -0.06 5.24 -35.84
C GLU A 292 -1.07 5.57 -36.95
N VAL A 293 -1.32 4.62 -37.87
CA VAL A 293 -2.32 4.75 -38.93
C VAL A 293 -3.71 5.00 -38.35
N ALA A 294 -4.09 4.27 -37.29
CA ALA A 294 -5.38 4.45 -36.63
C ALA A 294 -5.53 5.84 -35.99
N ASN A 295 -4.41 6.48 -35.64
CA ASN A 295 -4.36 7.80 -35.01
C ASN A 295 -3.95 8.94 -35.97
N ASN A 296 -3.91 8.67 -37.28
CA ASN A 296 -3.55 9.63 -38.33
C ASN A 296 -2.09 10.14 -38.25
N LEU A 297 -1.17 9.30 -37.77
CA LEU A 297 0.28 9.51 -37.84
C LEU A 297 0.88 8.81 -39.06
N ASP A 298 2.16 9.06 -39.34
CA ASP A 298 2.89 8.48 -40.47
C ASP A 298 3.93 7.46 -39.98
N PRO A 299 3.73 6.14 -40.20
CA PRO A 299 4.63 5.08 -39.71
C PRO A 299 6.07 5.09 -40.23
N GLN A 300 6.43 6.09 -41.01
CA GLN A 300 7.77 6.26 -41.57
C GLN A 300 8.46 7.51 -40.99
N THR A 301 7.84 8.18 -40.02
CA THR A 301 8.27 9.46 -39.47
C THR A 301 8.23 9.43 -37.96
N GLN A 302 9.41 9.42 -37.33
CA GLN A 302 9.55 9.44 -35.87
C GLN A 302 8.88 10.67 -35.25
N ASP A 303 7.62 10.53 -34.87
CA ASP A 303 6.79 11.59 -34.34
C ASP A 303 6.32 11.30 -32.91
N ASN A 304 6.91 10.29 -32.26
CA ASN A 304 6.77 9.98 -30.86
C ASN A 304 6.84 11.21 -29.93
N ASN A 305 7.69 12.20 -30.23
CA ASN A 305 7.83 13.46 -29.47
C ASN A 305 6.82 14.56 -29.86
N GLY A 306 6.00 14.34 -30.89
CA GLY A 306 4.87 15.18 -31.24
C GLY A 306 3.81 15.14 -30.14
N THR A 307 3.00 16.18 -30.03
CA THR A 307 1.99 16.32 -28.95
C THR A 307 0.56 16.44 -29.49
N GLN A 308 0.36 16.19 -30.78
CA GLN A 308 -0.90 16.41 -31.48
C GLN A 308 -2.05 15.52 -30.99
N LEU A 309 -1.75 14.38 -30.36
CA LEU A 309 -2.76 13.46 -29.84
C LEU A 309 -3.20 13.76 -28.40
N SER A 310 -2.40 14.52 -27.65
CA SER A 310 -2.57 14.74 -26.21
C SER A 310 -3.98 15.21 -25.84
N GLU A 311 -4.43 16.32 -26.42
CA GLU A 311 -5.74 16.92 -26.10
C GLU A 311 -6.91 15.97 -26.45
N GLN A 312 -6.80 15.22 -27.55
CA GLN A 312 -7.84 14.29 -27.99
C GLN A 312 -8.04 13.14 -27.00
N PHE A 313 -6.95 12.59 -26.47
CA PHE A 313 -6.99 11.37 -25.65
C PHE A 313 -7.05 11.63 -24.16
N THR A 314 -6.35 12.66 -23.69
CA THR A 314 -6.23 12.94 -22.24
C THR A 314 -7.06 14.16 -21.81
N GLY A 315 -7.52 14.99 -22.76
CA GLY A 315 -8.15 16.29 -22.47
C GLY A 315 -7.18 17.33 -21.89
N VAL A 316 -5.88 17.07 -22.01
CA VAL A 316 -4.81 17.94 -21.52
C VAL A 316 -3.72 18.01 -22.59
N GLU A 317 -3.26 19.20 -22.94
CA GLU A 317 -2.11 19.39 -23.83
C GLU A 317 -0.78 19.03 -23.14
N GLY A 318 0.20 18.59 -23.93
CA GLY A 318 1.60 18.49 -23.50
C GLY A 318 2.17 17.08 -23.34
N TYR A 319 1.34 16.04 -23.43
CA TYR A 319 1.83 14.66 -23.56
C TYR A 319 2.30 14.40 -24.99
N THR A 320 3.36 13.63 -25.09
CA THR A 320 3.89 13.12 -26.35
C THR A 320 2.99 12.03 -26.92
N ASN A 321 3.04 11.79 -28.23
CA ASN A 321 2.30 10.71 -28.88
C ASN A 321 2.63 9.36 -28.25
N LEU A 322 3.89 9.15 -27.87
CA LEU A 322 4.33 7.95 -27.16
C LEU A 322 3.70 7.83 -25.78
N GLU A 323 3.65 8.90 -24.99
CA GLU A 323 2.96 8.87 -23.68
C GLU A 323 1.47 8.56 -23.83
N VAL A 324 0.81 9.10 -24.87
CA VAL A 324 -0.58 8.77 -25.19
C VAL A 324 -0.73 7.29 -25.53
N TYR A 325 0.15 6.74 -26.38
CA TYR A 325 0.14 5.33 -26.73
C TYR A 325 0.32 4.43 -25.50
N LEU A 326 1.33 4.72 -24.66
CA LEU A 326 1.59 3.96 -23.44
C LEU A 326 0.42 4.02 -22.46
N ASN A 327 -0.22 5.19 -22.30
CA ASN A 327 -1.41 5.33 -21.47
C ASN A 327 -2.57 4.48 -22.01
N MET A 328 -2.82 4.49 -23.31
CA MET A 328 -3.86 3.65 -23.92
C MET A 328 -3.62 2.15 -23.68
N LEU A 329 -2.36 1.70 -23.76
CA LEU A 329 -2.02 0.30 -23.45
C LEU A 329 -2.31 -0.02 -21.98
N ALA A 330 -1.92 0.86 -21.05
CA ALA A 330 -2.17 0.68 -19.63
C ALA A 330 -3.67 0.62 -19.33
N ASP A 331 -4.46 1.56 -19.86
CA ASP A 331 -5.92 1.59 -19.70
C ASP A 331 -6.58 0.32 -20.23
N ALA A 332 -6.12 -0.20 -21.38
CA ALA A 332 -6.65 -1.43 -21.95
C ALA A 332 -6.43 -2.63 -21.00
N ARG A 333 -5.29 -2.68 -20.30
CA ARG A 333 -5.01 -3.75 -19.32
C ARG A 333 -5.88 -3.71 -18.08
N LEU A 334 -6.29 -2.51 -17.66
CA LEU A 334 -7.23 -2.35 -16.54
C LEU A 334 -8.67 -2.65 -16.97
N GLY A 335 -9.04 -2.30 -18.20
CA GLY A 335 -10.38 -2.50 -18.76
C GLY A 335 -10.71 -3.93 -19.20
N GLU A 336 -9.71 -4.78 -19.48
CA GLU A 336 -9.91 -6.21 -19.82
C GLU A 336 -10.42 -7.05 -18.62
N ASN A 337 -10.40 -6.51 -17.40
CA ASN A 337 -10.83 -7.17 -16.16
C ASN A 337 -12.18 -6.69 -15.60
N GLN A 338 -12.93 -5.84 -16.32
CA GLN A 338 -14.30 -5.40 -15.96
C GLN A 338 -15.37 -6.01 -16.89
#